data_AF-A0A383A7B6-F1
#
_entry.id   AF-A0A383A7B6-F1
#
_cell.length_a   1.000
_cell.length_b   1.000
_cell.length_c   1.000
_cell.angle_alpha   90.00
_cell.angle_beta   90.00
_cell.angle_gamma   90.00
#
_symmetry.space_group_name_H-M   'P 1'
#
loop_
_entity.id
_entity.type
_entity.pdbx_description
1 polymer ?
#
loop_
_entity_poly.entity_id
_entity_poly.type
_entity_poly.pdbx_seq_one_letter_code
_entity_poly.pdbx_strand_id
1 'polypeptide(L)' 'MLHKVGILYYSPEQCAKKINEIYSNPMEWWMTNEVQKAKNIFSEQFCRVSDDLPSELAKVINEMK' A
#
# COMPACT_ATOMS: atom_id res chain seq x y z
N MET A 1 11.84 2.44 0.32
CA MET A 1 11.16 1.57 1.29
C MET A 1 10.32 0.52 0.56
N LEU A 2 9.26 0.90 -0.15
CA LEU A 2 8.41 -0.03 -0.93
C LEU A 2 9.17 -0.81 -2.02
N HIS A 3 10.10 -0.15 -2.73
CA HIS A 3 10.93 -0.81 -3.73
C HIS A 3 11.91 -1.84 -3.16
N LYS A 4 12.31 -1.70 -1.88
CA LYS A 4 13.25 -2.62 -1.24
C LYS A 4 12.59 -3.96 -0.90
N VAL A 5 11.28 -3.94 -0.63
CA VAL A 5 10.49 -5.13 -0.26
C VAL A 5 9.70 -5.73 -1.43
N GLY A 6 9.86 -5.15 -2.63
CA GLY A 6 9.19 -5.63 -3.84
C GLY A 6 7.71 -5.27 -3.96
N ILE A 7 7.25 -4.22 -3.27
CA ILE A 7 5.89 -3.68 -3.45
C ILE A 7 5.83 -2.74 -4.66
N LEU A 8 6.91 -2.00 -4.91
CA LEU A 8 7.00 -1.01 -6.00
C LEU A 8 8.21 -1.32 -6.88
N TYR A 9 7.99 -1.40 -8.19
CA TYR A 9 9.06 -1.50 -9.18
C TYR A 9 8.98 -0.33 -10.16
N TYR A 10 10.14 0.16 -10.60
CA TYR A 10 10.23 1.21 -11.61
C TYR A 10 10.48 0.68 -13.03
N SER A 11 10.68 -0.65 -13.15
CA SER A 11 10.77 -1.36 -14.43
C SER A 11 9.65 -2.40 -14.50
N PRO A 12 8.92 -2.47 -15.63
CA PRO A 12 7.89 -3.49 -15.82
C PRO A 12 8.48 -4.91 -15.84
N GLU A 13 9.70 -5.09 -16.35
CA GLU A 13 10.39 -6.39 -16.41
C GLU A 13 10.69 -6.92 -15.00
N GLN A 14 11.17 -6.05 -14.10
CA GLN A 14 11.43 -6.43 -12.71
C GLN A 14 10.13 -6.77 -11.95
N CYS A 15 9.06 -6.03 -12.22
CA CYS A 15 7.74 -6.32 -11.68
C CYS A 15 7.24 -7.71 -12.12
N ALA A 16 7.30 -7.99 -13.42
CA ALA A 16 6.89 -9.29 -13.97
C ALA A 16 7.71 -10.44 -13.38
N LYS A 17 9.02 -10.25 -13.18
CA LYS A 17 9.87 -11.24 -12.52
C LYS A 17 9.38 -11.52 -11.10
N LYS A 18 9.07 -10.48 -10.31
CA LYS A 18 8.56 -10.65 -8.94
C LYS A 18 7.24 -11.40 -8.90
N ILE A 19 6.32 -11.11 -9.84
CA ILE A 19 5.02 -11.82 -9.94
C ILE A 19 5.25 -13.32 -10.12
N ASN A 20 6.15 -13.70 -11.04
CA ASN A 20 6.49 -15.11 -11.24
C ASN A 20 7.12 -15.76 -10.01
N GLU A 21 7.99 -15.04 -9.29
CA GLU A 21 8.65 -15.52 -8.06
C GLU A 21 7.63 -15.86 -6.95
N ILE A 22 6.57 -15.05 -6.79
CA ILE A 22 5.59 -15.22 -5.71
C ILE A 22 4.31 -15.94 -6.17
N TYR A 23 4.21 -16.30 -7.45
CA TYR A 23 2.97 -16.79 -8.07
C TYR A 23 2.35 -17.99 -7.33
N SER A 24 3.19 -18.91 -6.84
CA SER A 24 2.74 -20.11 -6.13
C SER A 24 2.06 -19.80 -4.79
N ASN A 25 2.54 -18.78 -4.06
CA ASN A 25 1.98 -18.37 -2.78
C ASN A 25 2.25 -16.87 -2.51
N PRO A 26 1.43 -15.96 -3.07
CA PRO A 26 1.64 -14.53 -2.89
C PRO A 26 1.50 -14.08 -1.43
N MET A 27 0.69 -14.80 -0.65
CA MET A 27 0.41 -14.47 0.75
C MET A 27 1.62 -14.71 1.66
N GLU A 28 2.44 -15.72 1.36
CA GLU A 28 3.66 -15.97 2.13
C GLU A 28 4.63 -14.79 2.04
N TRP A 29 4.82 -14.22 0.86
CA TRP A 29 5.59 -12.99 0.69
C TRP A 29 4.87 -11.79 1.33
N TRP A 30 3.57 -11.62 1.06
CA TRP A 30 2.81 -10.45 1.52
C TRP A 30 2.76 -10.34 3.05
N MET A 31 2.63 -11.46 3.75
CA MET A 31 2.51 -11.51 5.21
C MET A 31 3.86 -11.44 5.93
N THR A 32 4.99 -11.36 5.21
CA THR A 32 6.28 -11.17 5.86
C THR A 32 6.35 -9.84 6.63
N ASN A 33 7.07 -9.85 7.76
CA ASN A 33 7.22 -8.69 8.63
C ASN A 33 7.77 -7.46 7.87
N GLU A 34 8.69 -7.68 6.92
CA GLU A 34 9.30 -6.60 6.15
C GLU A 34 8.30 -5.92 5.22
N VAL A 35 7.50 -6.71 4.50
CA VAL A 35 6.47 -6.22 3.57
C VAL A 35 5.37 -5.50 4.34
N GLN A 36 4.86 -6.10 5.41
CA GLN A 36 3.83 -5.48 6.26
C GLN A 36 4.31 -4.18 6.89
N LYS A 37 5.54 -4.14 7.41
CA LYS A 37 6.13 -2.92 8.00
C LYS A 37 6.26 -1.81 6.97
N ALA A 38 6.77 -2.11 5.78
CA ALA A 38 6.90 -1.14 4.71
C ALA A 38 5.53 -0.62 4.24
N LYS A 39 4.53 -1.50 4.12
CA LYS A 39 3.15 -1.12 3.76
C LYS A 39 2.52 -0.23 4.84
N ASN A 40 2.67 -0.56 6.12
CA ASN A 40 2.08 0.22 7.22
C ASN A 40 2.69 1.61 7.32
N ILE A 41 4.03 1.74 7.28
CA ILE A 41 4.69 3.05 7.30
C ILE A 41 4.21 3.92 6.13
N PHE A 42 4.08 3.35 4.93
CA PHE A 42 3.57 4.09 3.79
C PHE A 42 2.12 4.54 4.00
N SER A 43 1.25 3.64 4.47
CA SER A 43 -0.14 3.98 4.77
C SER A 43 -0.26 5.05 5.85
N GLU A 44 0.49 4.97 6.94
CA GLU A 44 0.47 5.96 8.02
C GLU A 44 0.95 7.35 7.56
N GLN A 45 1.90 7.41 6.63
CA GLN A 45 2.46 8.67 6.15
C GLN A 45 1.64 9.34 5.06
N PHE A 46 1.05 8.54 4.15
CA PHE A 46 0.47 9.05 2.91
C PHE A 46 -1.03 8.78 2.77
N CYS A 47 -1.57 7.81 3.50
CA CYS A 47 -3.01 7.54 3.47
C CYS A 47 -3.69 8.32 4.59
N ARG A 48 -4.82 8.94 4.26
CA ARG A 48 -5.69 9.53 5.27
C ARG A 48 -6.45 8.40 5.96
N VAL A 49 -6.06 8.13 7.20
CA VAL A 49 -6.78 7.23 8.09
C VAL A 49 -7.89 8.02 8.77
N SER A 50 -9.12 7.52 8.69
CA SER A 50 -10.28 8.08 9.37
C SER A 50 -11.20 6.95 9.80
N ASP A 51 -11.63 7.00 11.06
CA ASP A 51 -12.60 6.06 11.62
C ASP A 51 -14.04 6.40 11.19
N ASP A 52 -14.27 7.61 10.67
CA ASP A 52 -15.57 8.09 10.18
C ASP A 52 -15.38 8.98 8.93
N LEU A 53 -14.74 8.39 7.92
CA LEU A 53 -14.46 9.05 6.65
C LEU A 53 -15.71 9.68 6.02
N PRO A 54 -16.91 9.04 6.03
CA PRO A 54 -18.12 9.64 5.47
C PRO A 54 -18.47 10.99 6.12
N SER A 55 -18.44 11.07 7.46
CA SER A 55 -18.76 12.31 8.17
C SER A 55 -17.70 13.39 7.96
N GLU A 56 -16.42 13.02 7.97
CA GLU A 56 -15.34 13.98 7.67
C GLU A 56 -15.47 14.56 6.27
N LEU A 57 -15.75 13.73 5.27
CA LEU A 57 -15.96 14.17 3.90
C LEU A 57 -17.19 15.08 3.77
N ALA A 58 -18.29 14.73 4.43
CA ALA A 58 -19.50 15.54 4.43
C ALA A 58 -19.26 16.95 4.98
N LYS A 59 -18.44 17.10 6.03
CA LYS A 59 -18.05 18.41 6.58
C LYS A 59 -17.29 19.24 5.56
N VAL A 60 -16.22 18.68 4.97
CA VAL A 60 -15.39 19.39 3.98
C VAL A 60 -16.23 19.85 2.79
N ILE A 61 -17.10 18.98 2.25
CA ILE A 61 -17.95 19.34 1.10
C ILE A 61 -18.91 20.49 1.44
N ASN A 62 -19.44 20.53 2.66
CA ASN A 62 -20.33 21.60 3.08
C ASN A 62 -19.60 22.91 3.37
N GLU A 63 -18.35 22.87 3.84
CA GLU A 63 -17.49 24.05 4.03
C GLU A 63 -16.99 24.65 2.70
N MET A 64 -17.00 23.85 1.62
CA MET A 64 -16.63 24.28 0.27
C MET A 64 -17.79 24.95 -0.51
N LYS A 65 -19.00 24.99 0.07
CA LYS A 65 -20.17 25.70 -0.50
C LYS A 65 -20.26 27.11 0.03
#